data_AF-A0AAI9GGN8-F1
#
_entry.id   AF-A0AAI9GGN8-F1
#
_cell.length_a   1.000
_cell.length_b   1.000
_cell.length_c   1.000
_cell.angle_alpha   90.00
_cell.angle_beta   90.00
_cell.angle_gamma   90.00
#
_symmetry.space_group_name_H-M   'P 1'
#
loop_
_entity.id
_entity.type
_entity.pdbx_description
1 polymer ?
#
loop_
_entity_poly.entity_id
_entity_poly.type
_entity_poly.pdbx_seq_one_letter_code
_entity_poly.pdbx_strand_id
1 'polypeptide(L)'
;MCFFLYDKKVMRLILIFIINILFSFICLAKSRGEFKKTISIVDDYLYTQELKKEKEAQLNYMSPFSIIMIDYFKQVMKEHSLPVSDNLINSIICAHKFEYIDLTNKKIDDDKGLEYHIDDINYKKANVIYNKIINDYNLPNDVWILTVPFDLLNDHQKEAYWKIMLSAKTESKKYIFIANIIRMVEEKVKYASKEEKSRICKWLKRIKRTTIYSEHILPKKY
;
A
#
# COMPACT_ATOMS: atom_id res chain seq x y z
N MET A 1 -22.67 -40.84 21.70
CA MET A 1 -22.58 -41.43 20.35
C MET A 1 -23.12 -40.39 19.35
N CYS A 2 -22.20 -39.83 18.54
CA CYS A 2 -22.33 -38.95 17.37
C CYS A 2 -23.23 -37.69 17.41
N PHE A 3 -22.60 -36.53 17.62
CA PHE A 3 -23.03 -35.23 17.09
C PHE A 3 -22.79 -35.20 15.57
N PHE A 4 -23.84 -35.04 14.76
CA PHE A 4 -23.68 -34.85 13.31
C PHE A 4 -23.36 -33.39 12.98
N LEU A 5 -22.12 -33.15 12.56
CA LEU A 5 -21.69 -31.94 11.86
C LEU A 5 -22.33 -31.94 10.46
N TYR A 6 -23.32 -31.07 10.23
CA TYR A 6 -23.89 -30.88 8.89
C TYR A 6 -22.90 -30.16 7.97
N ASP A 7 -22.53 -30.81 6.87
CA ASP A 7 -21.68 -30.25 5.81
C ASP A 7 -22.32 -28.98 5.20
N LYS A 8 -21.53 -27.92 5.05
CA LYS A 8 -21.93 -26.65 4.40
C LYS A 8 -22.58 -26.85 3.02
N LYS A 9 -22.20 -27.89 2.28
CA LYS A 9 -22.82 -28.24 0.99
C LYS A 9 -24.23 -28.78 1.16
N VAL A 10 -24.47 -29.58 2.20
CA VAL A 10 -25.79 -30.15 2.52
C VAL A 10 -26.75 -29.06 3.01
N MET A 11 -26.27 -28.13 3.84
CA MET A 11 -27.06 -26.97 4.26
C MET A 11 -27.42 -26.04 3.08
N ARG A 12 -26.51 -25.86 2.11
CA ARG A 12 -26.81 -25.14 0.86
C ARG A 12 -27.87 -25.84 0.02
N LEU A 13 -27.80 -27.16 -0.10
CA LEU A 13 -28.79 -27.94 -0.87
C LEU A 13 -30.18 -27.91 -0.21
N ILE A 14 -30.25 -28.02 1.11
CA ILE A 14 -31.51 -27.92 1.87
C ILE A 14 -32.12 -26.52 1.73
N LEU A 15 -31.30 -25.46 1.79
CA LEU A 15 -31.77 -24.08 1.60
C LEU A 15 -32.29 -23.86 0.16
N ILE A 16 -31.61 -24.38 -0.85
CA ILE A 16 -32.05 -24.33 -2.26
C ILE A 16 -33.37 -25.10 -2.45
N PHE A 17 -33.54 -26.23 -1.75
CA PHE A 17 -34.76 -27.04 -1.82
C PHE A 17 -35.95 -26.35 -1.14
N ILE A 18 -35.75 -25.75 0.04
CA ILE A 18 -36.77 -24.96 0.75
C ILE A 18 -37.17 -23.72 -0.06
N ILE A 19 -36.19 -23.04 -0.67
CA ILE A 19 -36.44 -21.91 -1.57
C ILE A 19 -37.27 -22.36 -2.78
N ASN A 20 -36.94 -23.48 -3.43
CA ASN A 20 -37.72 -23.99 -4.57
C ASN A 20 -39.15 -24.42 -4.21
N ILE A 21 -39.39 -24.95 -3.00
CA ILE A 21 -40.74 -25.26 -2.50
C ILE A 21 -41.54 -23.99 -2.23
N LEU A 22 -40.93 -22.99 -1.56
CA LEU A 22 -41.56 -21.67 -1.38
C LEU A 22 -41.82 -20.97 -2.72
N PHE A 23 -40.93 -21.19 -3.70
CA PHE A 23 -41.05 -20.67 -5.05
C PHE A 23 -42.23 -21.27 -5.82
N SER A 24 -42.51 -22.55 -5.62
CA SER A 24 -43.61 -23.25 -6.30
C SER A 24 -44.98 -22.89 -5.71
N PHE A 25 -45.06 -22.52 -4.43
CA PHE A 25 -46.29 -22.01 -3.80
C PHE A 25 -46.58 -20.53 -4.14
N ILE A 26 -45.54 -19.71 -4.39
CA ILE A 26 -45.70 -18.29 -4.77
C ILE A 26 -46.01 -18.14 -6.28
N CYS A 27 -45.56 -19.07 -7.12
CA CYS A 27 -45.70 -19.01 -8.58
C CYS A 27 -47.12 -19.22 -9.14
N LEU A 28 -48.14 -19.52 -8.32
CA LEU A 28 -49.47 -19.88 -8.83
C LEU A 28 -50.50 -18.73 -8.93
N ALA A 29 -50.22 -17.49 -8.50
CA ALA A 29 -51.28 -16.47 -8.52
C ALA A 29 -50.92 -15.00 -8.85
N LYS A 30 -49.71 -14.49 -8.63
CA LYS A 30 -49.44 -13.05 -8.86
C LYS A 30 -47.94 -12.80 -8.88
N SER A 31 -47.48 -11.88 -9.75
CA SER A 31 -46.19 -11.18 -9.63
C SER A 31 -44.95 -11.65 -10.45
N ARG A 32 -45.12 -12.15 -11.69
CA ARG A 32 -43.98 -12.25 -12.65
C ARG A 32 -43.17 -10.94 -12.78
N GLY A 33 -43.82 -9.78 -12.62
CA GLY A 33 -43.18 -8.46 -12.59
C GLY A 33 -42.41 -8.15 -11.30
N GLU A 34 -42.91 -8.56 -10.13
CA GLU A 34 -42.20 -8.34 -8.86
C GLU A 34 -41.05 -9.32 -8.67
N PHE A 35 -41.16 -10.54 -9.20
CA PHE A 35 -40.05 -11.48 -9.19
C PHE A 35 -38.83 -10.97 -9.98
N LYS A 36 -39.04 -10.39 -11.17
CA LYS A 36 -37.96 -9.72 -11.93
C LYS A 36 -37.33 -8.54 -11.17
N LYS A 37 -38.16 -7.76 -10.48
CA LYS A 37 -37.70 -6.62 -9.68
C LYS A 37 -36.87 -7.08 -8.48
N THR A 38 -37.30 -8.14 -7.80
CA THR A 38 -36.57 -8.74 -6.67
C THR A 38 -35.25 -9.38 -7.10
N ILE A 39 -35.19 -10.08 -8.25
CA ILE A 39 -33.92 -10.58 -8.81
C ILE A 39 -32.98 -9.40 -9.10
N SER A 40 -33.46 -8.35 -9.78
CA SER A 40 -32.64 -7.17 -10.09
C SER A 40 -32.09 -6.48 -8.84
N ILE A 41 -32.86 -6.41 -7.75
CA ILE A 41 -32.42 -5.82 -6.47
C ILE A 41 -31.39 -6.72 -5.78
N VAL A 42 -31.57 -8.04 -5.83
CA VAL A 42 -30.61 -8.99 -5.26
C VAL A 42 -29.31 -9.00 -6.04
N ASP A 43 -29.36 -8.96 -7.37
CA ASP A 43 -28.18 -8.87 -8.24
C ASP A 43 -27.44 -7.55 -8.03
N ASP A 44 -28.15 -6.41 -7.95
CA ASP A 44 -27.55 -5.10 -7.69
C ASP A 44 -26.95 -5.01 -6.27
N TYR A 45 -27.60 -5.63 -5.28
CA TYR A 45 -27.07 -5.75 -3.93
C TYR A 45 -25.83 -6.64 -3.85
N LEU A 46 -25.83 -7.79 -4.52
CA LEU A 46 -24.66 -8.67 -4.59
C LEU A 46 -23.50 -8.02 -5.33
N TYR A 47 -23.77 -7.33 -6.45
CA TYR A 47 -22.80 -6.54 -7.20
C TYR A 47 -22.22 -5.39 -6.35
N THR A 48 -23.06 -4.69 -5.59
CA THR A 48 -22.64 -3.62 -4.67
C THR A 48 -21.82 -4.17 -3.50
N GLN A 49 -22.14 -5.37 -3.00
CA GLN A 49 -21.37 -6.05 -1.96
C GLN A 49 -20.03 -6.60 -2.48
N GLU A 50 -19.98 -7.08 -3.72
CA GLU A 50 -18.73 -7.47 -4.38
C GLU A 50 -17.86 -6.24 -4.66
N LEU A 51 -18.42 -5.15 -5.19
CA LEU A 51 -17.72 -3.87 -5.34
C LEU A 51 -17.24 -3.28 -4.00
N LYS A 52 -18.02 -3.43 -2.93
CA LYS A 52 -17.59 -3.04 -1.58
C LYS A 52 -16.46 -3.92 -1.07
N LYS A 53 -16.54 -5.24 -1.25
CA LYS A 53 -15.45 -6.16 -0.90
C LYS A 53 -14.21 -5.93 -1.75
N GLU A 54 -14.36 -5.57 -3.01
CA GLU A 54 -13.27 -5.27 -3.93
C GLU A 54 -12.66 -3.91 -3.60
N LYS A 55 -13.47 -2.91 -3.23
CA LYS A 55 -13.00 -1.64 -2.66
C LYS A 55 -12.37 -1.80 -1.28
N GLU A 56 -12.90 -2.66 -0.41
CA GLU A 56 -12.34 -2.99 0.91
C GLU A 56 -11.06 -3.82 0.77
N ALA A 57 -10.99 -4.73 -0.21
CA ALA A 57 -9.77 -5.44 -0.56
C ALA A 57 -8.73 -4.50 -1.18
N GLN A 58 -9.13 -3.52 -2.00
CA GLN A 58 -8.26 -2.46 -2.49
C GLN A 58 -7.84 -1.47 -1.39
N LEU A 59 -8.71 -1.19 -0.41
CA LEU A 59 -8.39 -0.40 0.79
C LEU A 59 -7.44 -1.17 1.73
N ASN A 60 -7.57 -2.49 1.82
CA ASN A 60 -6.73 -3.39 2.62
C ASN A 60 -5.47 -3.85 1.88
N TYR A 61 -5.35 -3.62 0.57
CA TYR A 61 -4.16 -3.94 -0.21
C TYR A 61 -3.12 -2.82 -0.03
N MET A 62 -2.18 -3.04 0.89
CA MET A 62 -1.02 -2.15 1.00
C MET A 62 -0.08 -2.36 -0.19
N SER A 63 0.16 -1.27 -0.93
CA SER A 63 1.19 -1.21 -1.98
C SER A 63 2.54 -1.74 -1.45
N PRO A 64 3.37 -2.41 -2.28
CA PRO A 64 4.72 -2.83 -1.90
C PRO A 64 5.57 -1.72 -1.27
N PHE A 65 5.41 -0.49 -1.75
CA PHE A 65 6.05 0.68 -1.16
C PHE A 65 5.57 0.95 0.28
N SER A 66 4.26 0.86 0.54
CA SER A 66 3.69 1.06 1.88
C SER A 66 4.19 0.02 2.86
N ILE A 67 4.21 -1.25 2.46
CA ILE A 67 4.68 -2.35 3.30
C ILE A 67 6.15 -2.13 3.68
N ILE A 68 7.03 -1.91 2.71
CA ILE A 68 8.46 -1.73 3.00
C ILE A 68 8.73 -0.45 3.82
N MET A 69 8.00 0.64 3.56
CA MET A 69 8.13 1.88 4.33
C MET A 69 7.73 1.68 5.80
N ILE A 70 6.61 1.00 6.07
CA ILE A 70 6.14 0.75 7.44
C ILE A 70 7.07 -0.21 8.17
N ASP A 71 7.51 -1.29 7.53
CA ASP A 71 8.45 -2.24 8.14
C ASP A 71 9.79 -1.57 8.45
N TYR A 72 10.29 -0.73 7.53
CA TYR A 72 11.51 0.04 7.73
C TYR A 72 11.34 1.04 8.89
N PHE A 73 10.25 1.83 8.88
CA PHE A 73 9.91 2.78 9.93
C PHE A 73 9.89 2.12 11.31
N LYS A 74 9.18 1.00 11.47
CA LYS A 74 9.08 0.25 12.74
C LYS A 74 10.46 -0.17 13.25
N GLN A 75 11.37 -0.56 12.36
CA GLN A 75 12.73 -0.92 12.74
C GLN A 75 13.55 0.28 13.22
N VAL A 76 13.45 1.42 12.52
CA VAL A 76 14.14 2.65 12.94
C VAL A 76 13.65 3.10 14.32
N MET A 77 12.34 3.16 14.52
CA MET A 77 11.75 3.56 15.79
C MET A 77 12.22 2.65 16.94
N LYS A 78 12.22 1.33 16.72
CA LYS A 78 12.71 0.35 17.69
C LYS A 78 14.18 0.57 18.07
N GLU A 79 15.04 0.84 17.09
CA GLU A 79 16.47 1.10 17.32
C GLU A 79 16.72 2.38 18.11
N HIS A 80 15.86 3.38 17.94
CA HIS A 80 15.90 4.64 18.69
C HIS A 80 15.12 4.59 20.01
N SER A 81 14.60 3.41 20.41
CA SER A 81 13.77 3.22 21.60
C SER A 81 12.54 4.14 21.63
N LEU A 82 12.03 4.51 20.47
CA LEU A 82 10.83 5.33 20.33
C LEU A 82 9.59 4.43 20.23
N PRO A 83 8.49 4.80 20.89
CA PRO A 83 7.26 4.03 20.81
C PRO A 83 6.70 4.06 19.38
N VAL A 84 6.15 2.93 18.95
CA VAL A 84 5.44 2.81 17.68
C VAL A 84 4.04 2.26 17.92
N SER A 85 3.04 2.93 17.37
CA SER A 85 1.64 2.50 17.39
C SER A 85 1.05 2.68 16.00
N ASP A 86 -0.02 1.93 15.69
CA ASP A 86 -0.72 2.08 14.41
C ASP A 86 -1.35 3.48 14.29
N ASN A 87 -1.77 4.09 15.40
CA ASN A 87 -2.24 5.48 15.43
C ASN A 87 -1.17 6.48 15.00
N LEU A 88 0.08 6.30 15.46
CA LEU A 88 1.20 7.15 15.05
C LEU A 88 1.48 6.97 13.55
N ILE A 89 1.54 5.72 13.06
CA ILE A 89 1.79 5.42 11.65
C ILE A 89 0.69 6.06 10.77
N ASN A 90 -0.58 5.90 11.15
CA ASN A 90 -1.70 6.49 10.42
C ASN A 90 -1.65 8.02 10.45
N SER A 91 -1.27 8.63 11.57
CA SER A 91 -1.12 10.09 11.68
C SER A 91 -0.05 10.62 10.72
N ILE A 92 1.12 9.95 10.66
CA ILE A 92 2.21 10.31 9.74
C ILE A 92 1.77 10.14 8.27
N ILE A 93 1.09 9.05 7.94
CA ILE A 93 0.56 8.81 6.59
C ILE A 93 -0.45 9.90 6.20
N CYS A 94 -1.34 10.28 7.11
CA CYS A 94 -2.29 11.36 6.90
C CYS A 94 -1.58 12.70 6.71
N ALA A 95 -0.58 13.02 7.53
CA ALA A 95 0.23 14.24 7.39
C ALA A 95 0.89 14.33 6.00
N HIS A 96 1.51 13.23 5.54
CA HIS A 96 2.04 13.17 4.17
C HIS A 96 0.99 13.49 3.12
N LYS A 97 -0.19 12.85 3.21
CA LYS A 97 -1.28 13.09 2.25
C LYS A 97 -1.73 14.55 2.24
N PHE A 98 -1.87 15.18 3.41
CA PHE A 98 -2.26 16.58 3.49
C PHE A 98 -1.23 17.52 2.87
N GLU A 99 0.07 17.30 3.11
CA GLU A 99 1.12 18.11 2.48
C GLU A 99 1.12 17.96 0.96
N TYR A 100 0.91 16.75 0.44
CA TYR A 100 0.79 16.52 -1.00
C TYR A 100 -0.44 17.20 -1.60
N ILE A 101 -1.58 17.20 -0.90
CA ILE A 101 -2.81 17.89 -1.33
C ILE A 101 -2.60 19.41 -1.31
N ASP A 102 -2.03 19.97 -0.24
CA ASP A 102 -1.79 21.41 -0.12
C ASP A 102 -0.85 21.93 -1.22
N LEU A 103 0.23 21.20 -1.52
CA LEU A 103 1.10 21.52 -2.64
C LEU A 103 0.41 21.45 -4.00
N THR A 104 -0.52 20.50 -4.15
CA THR A 104 -1.29 20.35 -5.39
C THR A 104 -2.26 21.52 -5.55
N ASN A 105 -2.98 21.90 -4.49
CA ASN A 105 -3.95 23.00 -4.50
C ASN A 105 -3.28 24.36 -4.76
N LYS A 106 -2.20 24.69 -4.03
CA LYS A 106 -1.44 25.94 -4.24
C LYS A 106 -1.03 26.14 -5.69
N LYS A 107 -0.69 25.04 -6.37
CA LYS A 107 -0.23 25.08 -7.75
C LYS A 107 -1.38 25.21 -8.75
N ILE A 108 -2.54 24.61 -8.46
CA ILE A 108 -3.78 24.83 -9.24
C ILE A 108 -4.17 26.30 -9.21
N ASP A 109 -4.06 26.94 -8.04
CA ASP A 109 -4.34 28.36 -7.85
C ASP A 109 -3.35 29.24 -8.66
N ASP A 110 -2.07 28.88 -8.67
CA ASP A 110 -1.03 29.58 -9.44
C ASP A 110 -1.15 29.37 -10.97
N ASP A 111 -1.52 28.15 -11.42
CA ASP A 111 -1.57 27.74 -12.83
C ASP A 111 -2.98 27.89 -13.46
N LYS A 112 -3.89 28.65 -12.84
CA LYS A 112 -5.25 28.98 -13.34
C LYS A 112 -6.12 27.76 -13.69
N GLY A 113 -6.10 26.71 -12.88
CA GLY A 113 -7.06 25.61 -13.00
C GLY A 113 -6.65 24.43 -13.89
N LEU A 114 -5.35 24.28 -14.21
CA LEU A 114 -4.84 23.02 -14.79
C LEU A 114 -4.86 21.91 -13.73
N GLU A 115 -5.50 20.79 -14.05
CA GLU A 115 -5.61 19.62 -13.16
C GLU A 115 -4.23 18.98 -12.96
N TYR A 116 -3.77 18.93 -11.71
CA TYR A 116 -2.42 18.46 -11.38
C TYR A 116 -2.44 17.03 -10.85
N HIS A 117 -1.51 16.20 -11.32
CA HIS A 117 -1.36 14.84 -10.85
C HIS A 117 -0.16 14.73 -9.89
N ILE A 118 -0.27 13.85 -8.88
CA ILE A 118 0.80 13.60 -7.90
C ILE A 118 2.14 13.20 -8.55
N ASP A 119 2.07 12.74 -9.81
CA ASP A 119 3.20 12.35 -10.66
C ASP A 119 4.11 13.52 -11.05
N ASP A 120 3.64 14.77 -10.88
CA ASP A 120 4.36 15.97 -11.28
C ASP A 120 5.24 16.56 -10.17
N ILE A 121 5.21 15.97 -8.97
CA ILE A 121 6.01 16.43 -7.82
C ILE A 121 7.43 15.92 -8.03
N ASN A 122 8.41 16.82 -8.00
CA ASN A 122 9.83 16.45 -8.09
C ASN A 122 10.39 16.03 -6.72
N TYR A 123 11.53 15.33 -6.73
CA TYR A 123 12.20 14.87 -5.53
C TYR A 123 12.51 16.02 -4.58
N LYS A 124 12.96 17.17 -5.08
CA LYS A 124 13.28 18.32 -4.21
C LYS A 124 12.09 18.73 -3.34
N LYS A 125 10.89 18.85 -3.92
CA LYS A 125 9.66 19.17 -3.18
C LYS A 125 9.27 18.04 -2.23
N ALA A 126 9.34 16.79 -2.69
CA ALA A 126 9.05 15.64 -1.84
C ALA A 126 9.97 15.59 -0.62
N ASN A 127 11.27 15.85 -0.79
CA ASN A 127 12.25 15.88 0.30
C ASN A 127 11.94 16.97 1.34
N VAL A 128 11.43 18.13 0.92
CA VAL A 128 10.97 19.19 1.84
C VAL A 128 9.81 18.68 2.70
N ILE A 129 8.82 18.01 2.10
CA ILE A 129 7.69 17.41 2.82
C ILE A 129 8.19 16.36 3.83
N TYR A 130 9.10 15.48 3.42
CA TYR A 130 9.67 14.46 4.30
C TYR A 130 10.38 15.08 5.50
N ASN A 131 11.22 16.08 5.28
CA ASN A 131 11.94 16.75 6.36
C ASN A 131 10.99 17.51 7.30
N LYS A 132 9.93 18.13 6.76
CA LYS A 132 8.89 18.77 7.57
C LYS A 132 8.25 17.76 8.53
N ILE A 133 7.81 16.62 8.00
CA ILE A 133 7.15 15.58 8.82
C ILE A 133 8.10 14.93 9.83
N ILE A 134 9.38 14.75 9.47
CA ILE A 134 10.40 14.32 10.43
C ILE A 134 10.49 15.29 11.61
N ASN A 135 10.51 16.60 11.34
CA ASN A 135 10.58 17.62 12.38
C ASN A 135 9.30 17.69 13.22
N ASP A 136 8.12 17.74 12.57
CA ASP A 136 6.83 17.90 13.24
C ASP A 136 6.52 16.73 14.21
N TYR A 137 7.01 15.53 13.89
CA TYR A 137 6.84 14.33 14.71
C TYR A 137 8.09 13.95 15.53
N ASN A 138 9.13 14.78 15.53
CA ASN A 138 10.41 14.54 16.22
C ASN A 138 10.99 13.14 15.91
N LEU A 139 10.97 12.77 14.64
CA LEU A 139 11.42 11.45 14.17
C LEU A 139 12.93 11.44 13.93
N PRO A 140 13.59 10.27 13.99
CA PRO A 140 14.97 10.14 13.57
C PRO A 140 15.16 10.52 12.09
N ASN A 141 16.25 11.22 11.77
CA ASN A 141 16.55 11.65 10.39
C ASN A 141 16.72 10.48 9.41
N ASP A 142 17.00 9.27 9.89
CA ASP A 142 17.15 8.07 9.08
C ASP A 142 15.86 7.22 9.00
N VAL A 143 14.71 7.78 9.40
CA VAL A 143 13.40 7.09 9.36
C VAL A 143 12.88 6.91 7.93
N TRP A 144 13.25 7.81 7.02
CA TRP A 144 12.80 7.77 5.64
C TRP A 144 13.62 6.75 4.83
N ILE A 145 12.93 5.79 4.21
CA ILE A 145 13.56 4.64 3.54
C ILE A 145 14.48 5.06 2.38
N LEU A 146 14.19 6.17 1.69
CA LEU A 146 15.01 6.60 0.55
C LEU A 146 16.19 7.50 0.94
N THR A 147 16.37 7.84 2.23
CA THR A 147 17.45 8.73 2.70
C THR A 147 18.82 8.24 2.25
N VAL A 148 19.18 7.01 2.64
CA VAL A 148 20.50 6.46 2.29
C VAL A 148 20.67 6.22 0.79
N PRO A 149 19.73 5.59 0.07
CA PRO A 149 19.86 5.43 -1.38
C PRO A 149 20.03 6.76 -2.11
N PHE A 150 19.29 7.80 -1.74
CA PHE A 150 19.32 9.07 -2.48
C PHE A 150 20.57 9.89 -2.18
N ASP A 151 21.12 9.82 -0.98
CA ASP A 151 22.40 10.44 -0.65
C ASP A 151 23.58 9.87 -1.45
N LEU A 152 23.46 8.63 -1.97
CA LEU A 152 24.48 8.00 -2.82
C LEU A 152 24.38 8.42 -4.30
N LEU A 153 23.38 9.24 -4.63
CA LEU A 153 23.06 9.69 -5.97
C LEU A 153 23.34 11.20 -6.10
N ASN A 154 23.70 11.64 -7.30
CA ASN A 154 23.68 13.07 -7.61
C ASN A 154 22.25 13.55 -7.86
N ASP A 155 22.02 14.87 -7.90
CA ASP A 155 20.67 15.42 -7.99
C ASP A 155 19.91 15.01 -9.27
N HIS A 156 20.61 14.86 -10.39
CA HIS A 156 20.02 14.36 -11.63
C HIS A 156 19.53 12.91 -11.48
N GLN A 157 20.34 12.05 -10.85
CA GLN A 157 19.98 10.66 -10.57
C GLN A 157 18.82 10.58 -9.57
N LYS A 158 18.81 11.40 -8.51
CA LYS A 158 17.70 11.47 -7.55
C LYS A 158 16.38 11.73 -8.26
N GLU A 159 16.35 12.70 -9.17
CA GLU A 159 15.13 13.00 -9.93
C GLU A 159 14.72 11.91 -10.90
N ALA A 160 15.69 11.27 -11.57
CA ALA A 160 15.40 10.14 -12.44
C ALA A 160 14.76 8.97 -11.66
N TYR A 161 15.34 8.59 -10.52
CA TYR A 161 14.79 7.53 -9.67
C TYR A 161 13.42 7.89 -9.10
N TRP A 162 13.24 9.15 -8.69
CA TRP A 162 11.95 9.62 -8.20
C TRP A 162 10.84 9.50 -9.26
N LYS A 163 11.10 9.91 -10.51
CA LYS A 163 10.16 9.73 -11.63
C LYS A 163 9.87 8.27 -11.94
N ILE A 164 10.89 7.39 -11.86
CA ILE A 164 10.68 5.94 -12.03
C ILE A 164 9.76 5.40 -10.93
N MET A 165 9.94 5.84 -9.69
CA MET A 165 9.08 5.42 -8.57
C MET A 165 7.62 5.85 -8.80
N LEU A 166 7.38 7.09 -9.22
CA LEU A 166 6.03 7.61 -9.47
C LEU A 166 5.34 6.93 -10.67
N SER A 167 6.12 6.58 -11.70
CA SER A 167 5.62 5.86 -12.88
C SER A 167 5.38 4.35 -12.65
N ALA A 168 5.76 3.80 -11.49
CA ALA A 168 5.55 2.41 -11.14
C ALA A 168 4.09 2.11 -10.74
N LYS A 169 3.19 2.11 -11.73
CA LYS A 169 1.75 1.91 -11.51
C LYS A 169 1.35 0.47 -11.13
N THR A 170 2.07 -0.53 -11.62
CA THR A 170 1.80 -1.95 -11.32
C THR A 170 2.63 -2.45 -10.14
N GLU A 171 2.13 -3.46 -9.42
CA GLU A 171 2.87 -4.10 -8.33
C GLU A 171 4.25 -4.62 -8.76
N SER A 172 4.31 -5.29 -9.91
CA SER A 172 5.56 -5.80 -10.48
C SER A 172 6.60 -4.69 -10.68
N LYS A 173 6.20 -3.53 -11.21
CA LYS A 173 7.09 -2.38 -11.38
C LYS A 173 7.57 -1.82 -10.04
N LYS A 174 6.71 -1.83 -9.01
CA LYS A 174 7.09 -1.39 -7.65
C LYS A 174 8.12 -2.33 -7.03
N TYR A 175 7.93 -3.65 -7.12
CA TYR A 175 8.92 -4.62 -6.67
C TYR A 175 10.25 -4.49 -7.42
N ILE A 176 10.20 -4.33 -8.74
CA ILE A 176 11.40 -4.10 -9.57
C ILE A 176 12.12 -2.82 -9.14
N PHE A 177 11.40 -1.74 -8.86
CA PHE A 177 12.00 -0.50 -8.36
C PHE A 177 12.72 -0.73 -7.03
N ILE A 178 12.06 -1.38 -6.06
CA ILE A 178 12.64 -1.71 -4.76
C ILE A 178 13.91 -2.56 -4.94
N ALA A 179 13.85 -3.62 -5.75
CA ALA A 179 14.98 -4.49 -6.06
C ALA A 179 16.17 -3.70 -6.64
N ASN A 180 15.90 -2.79 -7.57
CA ASN A 180 16.93 -1.97 -8.21
C ASN A 180 17.57 -0.98 -7.25
N ILE A 181 16.79 -0.35 -6.36
CA ILE A 181 17.33 0.51 -5.30
C ILE A 181 18.25 -0.28 -4.37
N ILE A 182 17.83 -1.47 -3.95
CA ILE A 182 18.63 -2.33 -3.06
C ILE A 182 19.95 -2.73 -3.73
N ARG A 183 19.88 -3.21 -4.98
CA ARG A 183 21.06 -3.59 -5.75
C ARG A 183 22.01 -2.42 -5.94
N MET A 184 21.50 -1.24 -6.26
CA MET A 184 22.30 -0.01 -6.39
C MET A 184 23.05 0.32 -5.08
N VAL A 185 22.38 0.21 -3.93
CA VAL A 185 23.02 0.43 -2.63
C VAL A 185 24.08 -0.65 -2.33
N GLU A 186 23.80 -1.92 -2.62
CA GLU A 186 24.76 -3.04 -2.46
C GLU A 186 25.98 -2.93 -3.39
N GLU A 187 25.84 -2.31 -4.55
CA GLU A 187 26.97 -2.01 -5.43
C GLU A 187 27.80 -0.84 -4.88
N LYS A 188 27.14 0.24 -4.44
CA LYS A 188 27.80 1.44 -3.91
C LYS A 188 28.58 1.19 -2.61
N VAL A 189 28.10 0.31 -1.73
CA VAL A 189 28.78 0.01 -0.46
C VAL A 189 30.20 -0.54 -0.64
N LYS A 190 30.49 -1.19 -1.78
CA LYS A 190 31.82 -1.74 -2.09
C LYS A 190 32.89 -0.65 -2.19
N TYR A 191 32.50 0.53 -2.65
CA TYR A 191 33.38 1.67 -2.91
C TYR A 191 33.26 2.80 -1.88
N ALA A 192 32.33 2.67 -0.93
CA ALA A 192 32.06 3.70 0.08
C ALA A 192 33.21 3.82 1.11
N SER A 193 33.37 5.04 1.66
CA SER A 193 34.27 5.31 2.79
C SER A 193 33.87 4.52 4.04
N LYS A 194 34.73 4.50 5.07
CA LYS A 194 34.45 3.77 6.31
C LYS A 194 33.20 4.32 7.02
N GLU A 195 33.07 5.65 7.06
CA GLU A 195 31.94 6.36 7.64
C GLU A 195 30.64 6.06 6.89
N GLU A 196 30.66 6.14 5.55
CA GLU A 196 29.49 5.84 4.71
C GLU A 196 29.08 4.36 4.80
N LYS A 197 30.04 3.44 4.84
CA LYS A 197 29.80 1.99 4.97
C LYS A 197 28.96 1.67 6.20
N SER A 198 29.25 2.29 7.34
CA SER A 198 28.46 2.09 8.56
C SER A 198 26.98 2.41 8.34
N ARG A 199 26.70 3.58 7.75
CA ARG A 199 25.34 4.03 7.45
C ARG A 199 24.62 3.14 6.44
N ILE A 200 25.32 2.76 5.36
CA ILE A 200 24.76 1.89 4.31
C ILE A 200 24.47 0.49 4.85
N CYS A 201 25.39 -0.10 5.63
CA CYS A 201 25.19 -1.42 6.23
C CYS A 201 24.02 -1.42 7.22
N LYS A 202 23.83 -0.34 8.00
CA LYS A 202 22.67 -0.17 8.88
C LYS A 202 21.38 -0.16 8.07
N TRP A 203 21.34 0.59 6.97
CA TRP A 203 20.19 0.63 6.06
C TRP A 203 19.89 -0.74 5.44
N LEU A 204 20.90 -1.42 4.88
CA LEU A 204 20.75 -2.75 4.29
C LEU A 204 20.23 -3.77 5.31
N LYS A 205 20.74 -3.75 6.56
CA LYS A 205 20.28 -4.63 7.63
C LYS A 205 18.79 -4.45 7.93
N ARG A 206 18.30 -3.20 7.91
CA ARG A 206 16.87 -2.90 8.13
C ARG A 206 16.03 -3.38 6.94
N ILE A 207 16.46 -3.10 5.72
CA ILE A 207 15.76 -3.53 4.51
C ILE A 207 15.63 -5.05 4.45
N LYS A 208 16.70 -5.78 4.79
CA LYS A 208 16.72 -7.24 4.77
C LYS A 208 15.75 -7.92 5.74
N ARG A 209 15.17 -7.15 6.67
CA ARG A 209 14.17 -7.61 7.65
C ARG A 209 12.74 -7.17 7.30
N THR A 210 12.56 -6.50 6.17
CA THR A 210 11.22 -6.13 5.70
C THR A 210 10.55 -7.33 5.02
N THR A 211 9.22 -7.40 5.13
CA THR A 211 8.39 -8.45 4.51
C THR A 211 8.65 -8.54 3.00
N ILE A 212 8.75 -7.37 2.36
CA ILE A 212 9.03 -7.26 0.93
C ILE A 212 10.35 -7.94 0.56
N TYR A 213 11.40 -7.76 1.36
CA TYR A 213 12.68 -8.38 1.08
C TYR A 213 12.61 -9.90 1.21
N SER A 214 12.01 -10.41 2.29
CA SER A 214 11.93 -11.85 2.56
C SER A 214 11.09 -12.62 1.56
N GLU A 215 9.97 -12.04 1.11
CA GLU A 215 8.99 -12.76 0.30
C GLU A 215 9.17 -12.58 -1.20
N HIS A 216 9.76 -11.45 -1.62
CA HIS A 216 9.77 -11.04 -3.03
C HIS A 216 11.14 -10.70 -3.61
N ILE A 217 12.15 -10.43 -2.77
CA ILE A 217 13.50 -10.06 -3.25
C ILE A 217 14.52 -11.18 -3.04
N LEU A 218 14.47 -11.87 -1.89
CA LEU A 218 15.29 -13.05 -1.67
C LEU A 218 14.92 -14.15 -2.68
N PRO A 219 15.89 -14.79 -3.34
CA PRO A 219 15.59 -15.95 -4.17
C PRO A 219 14.95 -17.02 -3.28
N LYS A 220 13.74 -17.45 -3.64
CA LYS A 220 13.12 -18.61 -3.00
C LYS A 220 14.05 -19.80 -3.22
N LYS A 221 14.69 -20.27 -2.15
CA LYS A 221 15.37 -21.56 -2.18
C LYS A 221 14.28 -22.62 -2.36
N TYR A 222 14.18 -23.15 -3.57
CA TYR A 222 13.43 -24.37 -3.86
C TYR A 222 14.32 -25.58 -3.54
#